data_AF-A0AA50MM61-F1
#
_entry.id   AF-A0AA50MM61-F1
#
_cell.length_a   1.000
_cell.length_b   1.000
_cell.length_c   1.000
_cell.angle_alpha   90.00
_cell.angle_beta   90.00
_cell.angle_gamma   90.00
#
_symmetry.space_group_name_H-M   'P 1'
#
loop_
_entity.id
_entity.type
_entity.pdbx_description
1 polymer ?
#
loop_
_entity_poly.entity_id
_entity_poly.type
_entity_poly.pdbx_seq_one_letter_code
_entity_poly.pdbx_strand_id
1 'polypeptide(L)' 'KCAEFIKDRKTLSEESVEPLTEILGDSEKAQAIIDASKMSMGMDISPVDLINIQMFAGRVIGLSNY' A
#
# COMPACT_ATOMS: atom_id res chain seq x y z
N LYS A 1 7.62 -2.31 0.60
CA LYS A 1 7.39 -1.03 1.31
C LYS A 1 5.98 -0.49 1.02
N CYS A 2 5.59 -0.23 -0.24
CA CYS A 2 4.23 0.25 -0.56
C CYS A 2 3.09 -0.67 -0.08
N ALA A 3 3.20 -1.99 -0.27
CA ALA A 3 2.17 -2.94 0.19
C ALA A 3 1.99 -2.96 1.71
N GLU A 4 3.07 -2.74 2.47
CA GLU A 4 3.03 -2.66 3.94
C GLU A 4 2.37 -1.36 4.43
N PHE A 5 2.57 -0.26 3.70
CA PHE A 5 1.94 1.01 3.99
C PHE A 5 0.45 1.03 3.59
N ILE A 6 0.15 0.62 2.36
CA ILE A 6 -1.18 0.69 1.75
C ILE A 6 -2.20 -0.19 2.48
N LYS A 7 -1.83 -1.44 2.82
CA LYS A 7 -2.71 -2.42 3.47
C LYS A 7 -4.01 -2.64 2.69
N ASP A 8 -5.06 -1.87 3.00
CA ASP A 8 -6.36 -1.93 2.33
C ASP A 8 -6.53 -0.75 1.37
N ARG A 9 -7.04 -1.03 0.16
CA ARG A 9 -7.40 0.00 -0.82
C ARG A 9 -8.38 1.03 -0.26
N LYS A 10 -9.26 0.63 0.67
CA LYS A 10 -10.29 1.49 1.27
C LYS A 10 -9.71 2.51 2.25
N THR A 11 -8.49 2.28 2.75
CA THR A 11 -7.83 3.18 3.69
C THR A 11 -6.98 4.25 3.00
N LEU A 12 -6.84 4.20 1.67
CA LEU A 12 -6.15 5.26 0.93
C LEU A 12 -7.02 6.51 0.80
N SER A 13 -6.45 7.63 1.23
CA SER A 13 -7.00 8.98 1.08
C SER A 13 -5.95 9.91 0.48
N GLU A 14 -6.31 11.17 0.20
CA GLU A 14 -5.35 12.17 -0.28
C GLU A 14 -4.21 12.43 0.71
N GLU A 15 -4.43 12.22 2.01
CA GLU A 15 -3.39 12.28 3.06
C GLU A 15 -2.35 11.16 2.92
N SER A 16 -2.67 10.09 2.18
CA SER A 16 -1.74 8.99 1.91
C SER A 16 -0.76 9.31 0.77
N VAL A 17 -0.95 10.41 0.02
CA VAL A 17 -0.10 10.78 -1.13
C VAL A 17 1.30 11.17 -0.69
N GLU A 18 1.43 11.99 0.35
CA GLU A 18 2.73 12.42 0.88
C GLU A 18 3.60 11.23 1.32
N PRO A 19 3.14 10.34 2.23
CA PRO A 19 3.94 9.18 2.64
C PRO A 19 4.18 8.19 1.49
N LEU A 20 3.27 8.04 0.53
CA LEU A 20 3.53 7.24 -0.68
C LEU A 20 4.62 7.85 -1.55
N THR A 21 4.64 9.18 -1.67
CA THR A 21 5.67 9.91 -2.41
C THR A 21 7.04 9.73 -1.77
N GLU A 22 7.13 9.75 -0.45
CA GLU A 22 8.39 9.45 0.26
C GLU A 22 8.89 8.02 -0.01
N ILE A 23 7.98 7.05 -0.09
CA ILE A 23 8.34 5.65 -0.36
C ILE A 23 8.74 5.44 -1.83
N LEU A 24 8.04 6.08 -2.77
CA LEU A 24 8.21 5.89 -4.21
C LEU A 24 9.24 6.85 -4.84
N GLY A 25 9.54 7.96 -4.17
CA GLY A 25 10.35 9.07 -4.70
C GLY A 25 9.68 9.82 -5.86
N ASP A 26 8.38 9.65 -6.06
CA ASP A 26 7.66 10.13 -7.24
C ASP A 26 6.20 10.47 -6.89
N SER A 27 5.86 11.76 -6.99
CA SER A 27 4.53 12.28 -6.66
C SER A 27 3.48 11.91 -7.70
N GLU A 28 3.86 11.79 -8.98
CA GLU A 28 2.92 11.38 -10.03
C GLU A 28 2.52 9.91 -9.84
N LYS A 29 3.48 9.04 -9.50
CA LYS A 29 3.17 7.64 -9.17
C LYS A 29 2.31 7.51 -7.92
N ALA A 30 2.58 8.31 -6.88
CA ALA A 30 1.76 8.30 -5.66
C ALA A 30 0.31 8.68 -5.95
N GLN A 31 0.09 9.73 -6.75
CA GLN A 31 -1.24 10.16 -7.16
C GLN A 31 -1.94 9.11 -8.03
N ALA A 32 -1.23 8.52 -8.99
CA ALA A 32 -1.78 7.46 -9.85
C ALA A 32 -2.26 6.24 -9.05
N ILE A 33 -1.61 5.91 -7.94
CA ILE A 33 -2.03 4.81 -7.05
C ILE A 33 -3.36 5.13 -6.35
N ILE A 34 -3.56 6.38 -5.91
CA ILE A 34 -4.83 6.82 -5.30
C ILE A 34 -5.95 6.77 -6.34
N ASP A 35 -5.70 7.26 -7.54
CA ASP A 35 -6.73 7.27 -8.59
C ASP A 35 -7.07 5.84 -9.01
N ALA A 36 -6.06 4.98 -9.12
CA ALA A 36 -6.26 3.54 -9.36
C ALA A 36 -7.02 2.85 -8.22
N SER A 37 -6.81 3.23 -6.95
CA SER A 37 -7.52 2.64 -5.82
C SER A 37 -9.02 2.99 -5.83
N LYS A 38 -9.37 4.23 -6.21
CA LYS A 38 -10.75 4.71 -6.40
C LYS A 38 -11.46 4.00 -7.56
N MET A 39 -10.74 3.69 -8.64
CA MET A 39 -11.28 2.99 -9.81
C MET A 39 -11.26 1.47 -9.70
N SER A 40 -10.57 0.93 -8.69
CA SER A 40 -10.39 -0.52 -8.53
C SER A 40 -11.72 -1.23 -8.25
N MET A 41 -12.04 -2.18 -9.13
CA MET A 41 -13.17 -3.12 -8.97
C MET A 41 -12.72 -4.44 -8.31
N GLY A 42 -11.56 -4.44 -7.66
CA GLY A 42 -11.04 -5.60 -6.94
C GLY A 42 -11.95 -6.02 -5.79
N MET A 43 -11.92 -7.32 -5.46
CA MET A 43 -12.64 -7.87 -4.33
C MET A 43 -12.12 -7.28 -3.01
N ASP A 44 -13.02 -7.11 -2.05
CA ASP A 44 -12.63 -6.73 -0.70
C ASP A 44 -11.82 -7.86 -0.04
N ILE A 45 -10.76 -7.47 0.67
CA ILE A 45 -9.89 -8.41 1.35
C ILE A 45 -10.44 -8.78 2.72
N SER A 46 -10.33 -10.06 3.11
CA SER A 46 -10.71 -10.46 4.46
C SER A 46 -9.68 -9.95 5.49
N PRO A 47 -10.09 -9.66 6.74
CA PRO A 47 -9.14 -9.23 7.78
C PRO A 47 -8.03 -10.26 8.05
N VAL A 48 -8.35 -11.56 7.94
CA VAL A 48 -7.38 -12.65 8.16
C VAL A 48 -6.34 -12.68 7.04
N ASP A 49 -6.76 -12.52 5.79
CA ASP A 49 -5.84 -12.47 4.66
C ASP A 49 -4.95 -11.23 4.72
N LEU A 50 -5.53 -10.09 5.12
CA LEU A 50 -4.77 -8.85 5.29
C LEU A 50 -3.66 -9.00 6.35
N ILE A 51 -3.95 -9.65 7.48
CA ILE A 51 -2.94 -9.94 8.52
C ILE A 51 -1.81 -10.80 7.96
N ASN A 52 -2.14 -11.86 7.21
CA ASN A 52 -1.13 -12.75 6.64
C ASN A 52 -0.26 -12.03 5.59
N ILE A 53 -0.85 -11.20 4.75
CA ILE A 53 -0.13 -10.38 3.77
C ILE A 53 0.79 -9.37 4.47
N GLN A 54 0.34 -8.74 5.55
CA GLN A 54 1.18 -7.82 6.33
C GLN A 54 2.37 -8.55 6.97
N MET A 55 2.15 -9.71 7.58
CA MET A 55 3.25 -10.51 8.15
C MET A 55 4.29 -10.88 7.07
N PHE A 56 3.82 -11.26 5.89
CA PHE A 56 4.70 -11.58 4.77
C PHE A 56 5.49 -10.35 4.30
N ALA A 57 4.80 -9.23 4.05
CA ALA A 57 5.42 -7.99 3.61
C ALA A 57 6.50 -7.50 4.60
N GLY A 58 6.20 -7.52 5.90
CA GLY A 58 7.15 -7.12 6.94
C GLY A 58 8.40 -8.01 6.99
N ARG A 59 8.25 -9.33 6.84
CA ARG A 59 9.39 -10.26 6.77
C ARG A 59 10.28 -9.99 5.55
N VAL A 60 9.68 -9.79 4.38
CA VAL A 60 10.41 -9.50 3.12
C VAL A 60 11.16 -8.17 3.24
N ILE A 61 10.55 -7.15 3.86
CA ILE A 61 11.20 -5.86 4.08
C ILE A 61 12.33 -5.96 5.11
N GLY A 62 12.15 -6.75 6.17
CA GLY A 62 13.20 -7.07 7.13
C GLY A 62 14.41 -7.74 6.48
N LEU A 63 14.19 -8.67 5.55
CA LEU A 63 15.24 -9.29 4.74
C LEU A 63 15.95 -8.30 3.82
N SER A 64 15.21 -7.35 3.25
CA SER A 64 15.79 -6.34 2.34
C SER A 64 16.61 -5.25 3.06
N ASN A 65 16.41 -5.05 4.35
CA ASN A 65 17.12 -4.06 5.16
C ASN A 65 18.33 -4.66 5.92
N TYR A 66 18.61 -5.95 5.71
CA TYR A 66 19.76 -6.66 6.27
C TYR A 66 20.94 -6.60 5.30
#